data_AF-A0AAD9QJY1-F1
#
_entry.id   AF-A0AAD9QJY1-F1
#
_cell.length_a   1.000
_cell.length_b   1.000
_cell.length_c   1.000
_cell.angle_alpha   90.00
_cell.angle_beta   90.00
_cell.angle_gamma   90.00
#
_symmetry.space_group_name_H-M   'P 1'
#
loop_
_entity.id
_entity.type
_entity.pdbx_description
1 polymer ?
#
loop_
_entity_poly.entity_id
_entity_poly.type
_entity_poly.pdbx_seq_one_letter_code
_entity_poly.pdbx_strand_id
1 'polypeptide(L)'
;MEWTNQHDTLFLREVRGSGLFETRKGSPERGKLWDEIATRLNSLTQCKFNVNKRSLRDRLNLLMSKFKAKNREEERASGISPEIQEIGTLLEELCEKEEESKNKPSTGNKKESLQKEKATAEEMRLKAMETMGQTQKRVEKTNGVVPAKKSRKSTGDAIGYLEKKAEEELALKREEIEIRK
;
A
#
# COMPACT_ATOMS: atom_id res chain seq x y z
N MET A 1 -10.87 27.61 -25.94
CA MET A 1 -9.60 28.11 -26.51
C MET A 1 -8.91 26.95 -27.19
N GLU A 2 -8.31 27.19 -28.36
CA GLU A 2 -7.51 26.19 -29.08
C GLU A 2 -6.03 26.35 -28.76
N TRP A 3 -5.33 25.23 -28.59
CA TRP A 3 -3.89 25.21 -28.33
C TRP A 3 -3.13 25.18 -29.65
N THR A 4 -2.31 26.20 -29.88
CA THR A 4 -1.38 26.24 -31.02
C THR A 4 0.05 25.98 -30.53
N ASN A 5 0.99 25.74 -31.45
CA ASN A 5 2.41 25.55 -31.12
C ASN A 5 2.99 26.74 -30.33
N GLN A 6 2.55 27.97 -30.61
CA GLN A 6 2.96 29.15 -29.86
C GLN A 6 2.45 29.10 -28.41
N HIS A 7 1.20 28.66 -28.21
CA HIS A 7 0.64 28.48 -26.87
C HIS A 7 1.41 27.42 -26.09
N ASP A 8 1.73 26.28 -26.74
CA ASP A 8 2.49 25.21 -26.11
C ASP A 8 3.91 25.66 -25.75
N THR A 9 4.58 26.40 -26.63
CA THR A 9 5.94 26.91 -26.37
C THR A 9 5.97 27.84 -25.17
N LEU A 10 5.05 28.82 -25.12
CA LEU A 10 4.95 29.75 -23.99
C LEU A 10 4.56 29.04 -22.70
N PHE A 11 3.63 28.09 -22.78
CA PHE A 11 3.20 27.28 -21.65
C PHE A 11 4.35 26.46 -21.06
N LEU A 12 5.09 25.73 -21.90
CA LEU A 12 6.18 24.87 -21.45
C LEU A 12 7.34 25.71 -20.86
N ARG A 13 7.62 26.88 -21.44
CA ARG A 13 8.60 27.83 -20.90
C ARG A 13 8.19 28.31 -19.50
N GLU A 14 6.92 28.63 -19.31
CA GLU A 14 6.39 29.05 -18.02
C GLU A 14 6.44 27.92 -16.98
N VAL A 15 6.08 26.70 -17.36
CA VAL A 15 6.17 25.52 -16.48
C VAL A 15 7.63 25.26 -16.08
N ARG A 16 8.57 25.37 -17.03
CA ARG A 16 10.01 25.26 -16.76
C ARG A 16 10.49 26.29 -15.74
N GLY A 17 10.09 27.55 -15.90
CA GLY A 17 10.49 28.66 -15.01
C GLY A 17 9.84 28.61 -13.63
N SER A 18 8.67 27.96 -13.49
CA SER A 18 7.92 27.91 -12.23
C SER A 18 8.49 26.97 -11.16
N GLY A 19 9.52 26.17 -11.49
CA GLY A 19 10.05 25.15 -10.56
C GLY A 19 9.02 24.08 -10.20
N LEU A 20 7.98 23.89 -11.03
CA LEU A 20 6.84 23.03 -10.70
C LEU A 20 7.29 21.66 -10.17
N PHE A 21 8.26 21.02 -10.84
CA PHE A 21 8.75 19.69 -10.51
C PHE A 21 9.53 19.63 -9.18
N GLU A 22 10.10 20.73 -8.70
CA GLU A 22 10.84 20.77 -7.44
C GLU A 22 9.93 20.56 -6.22
N THR A 23 8.65 20.92 -6.35
CA THR A 23 7.64 20.71 -5.29
C THR A 23 7.11 19.28 -5.27
N ARG A 24 6.79 18.77 -4.08
CA ARG A 24 6.24 17.41 -3.91
C ARG A 24 4.95 17.24 -4.73
N LYS A 25 4.86 16.15 -5.49
CA LYS A 25 3.65 15.79 -6.25
C LYS A 25 2.43 15.67 -5.32
N GLY A 26 1.33 16.32 -5.70
CA GLY A 26 0.09 16.33 -4.92
C GLY A 26 0.10 17.25 -3.68
N SER A 27 1.16 18.03 -3.46
CA SER A 27 1.17 19.04 -2.40
C SER A 27 0.24 20.21 -2.72
N PRO A 28 -0.30 20.90 -1.69
CA PRO A 28 -1.04 22.15 -1.87
C PRO A 28 -0.19 23.23 -2.56
N GLU A 29 1.10 23.30 -2.26
CA GLU A 29 2.06 24.23 -2.88
C GLU A 29 2.13 24.05 -4.40
N ARG A 30 2.20 22.81 -4.87
CA ARG A 30 2.15 22.52 -6.30
C ARG A 30 0.84 22.95 -6.94
N GLY A 31 -0.26 22.84 -6.19
CA GLY A 31 -1.56 23.37 -6.60
C GLY A 31 -1.54 24.88 -6.80
N LYS A 32 -0.91 25.63 -5.88
CA LYS A 32 -0.74 27.08 -5.99
C LYS A 32 0.13 27.47 -7.18
N LEU A 33 1.26 26.78 -7.41
CA LEU A 33 2.09 27.01 -8.60
C LEU A 33 1.30 26.86 -9.90
N TRP A 34 0.40 25.87 -10.00
CA TRP A 34 -0.48 25.73 -11.15
C TRP A 34 -1.45 26.90 -11.33
N ASP A 35 -2.00 27.41 -10.23
CA ASP A 35 -2.90 28.56 -10.27
C ASP A 35 -2.10 29.83 -10.67
N GLU A 36 -0.90 30.03 -10.14
CA GLU A 36 0.01 31.13 -10.53
C GLU A 36 0.40 31.09 -12.01
N ILE A 37 0.79 29.92 -12.53
CA ILE A 37 1.09 29.72 -13.95
C ILE A 37 -0.13 30.09 -14.80
N ALA A 38 -1.34 29.66 -14.40
CA ALA A 38 -2.57 30.02 -15.12
C ALA A 38 -2.80 31.54 -15.14
N THR A 39 -2.61 32.21 -14.00
CA THR A 39 -2.72 33.67 -13.91
C THR A 39 -1.71 34.37 -14.81
N ARG A 40 -0.44 33.95 -14.77
CA ARG A 40 0.62 34.52 -15.62
C ARG A 40 0.32 34.32 -17.09
N LEU A 41 -0.08 33.13 -17.52
CA LEU A 41 -0.44 32.84 -18.91
C LEU A 41 -1.64 33.67 -19.38
N ASN A 42 -2.72 33.75 -18.57
CA ASN A 42 -3.90 34.55 -18.91
C ASN A 42 -3.60 36.06 -18.98
N SER A 43 -2.54 36.55 -18.33
CA SER A 43 -2.10 37.95 -18.40
C SER A 43 -1.24 38.29 -19.62
N LEU A 44 -0.77 37.28 -20.37
CA LEU A 44 0.08 37.49 -21.53
C LEU A 44 -0.70 38.14 -22.67
N THR A 45 -0.11 39.17 -23.27
CA THR A 45 -0.68 39.88 -24.44
C THR A 45 -0.28 39.23 -25.78
N GLN A 46 0.87 38.54 -25.80
CA GLN A 46 1.40 37.84 -26.98
C GLN A 46 0.52 36.67 -27.47
N CYS A 47 -0.27 36.07 -26.57
CA CYS A 47 -1.21 34.99 -26.88
C CYS A 47 -2.38 35.08 -25.91
N LYS A 48 -3.62 35.07 -26.42
CA LYS A 48 -4.82 35.19 -25.58
C LYS A 48 -5.13 33.87 -24.89
N PHE A 49 -4.61 33.67 -23.69
CA PHE A 49 -4.94 32.51 -22.88
C PHE A 49 -6.29 32.64 -22.18
N ASN A 50 -7.03 31.53 -22.14
CA ASN A 50 -8.18 31.32 -21.28
C ASN A 50 -8.07 29.90 -20.69
N VAL A 51 -7.21 29.76 -19.68
CA VAL A 51 -6.82 28.48 -19.09
C VAL A 51 -6.97 28.51 -17.57
N ASN A 52 -7.16 27.33 -16.99
CA ASN A 52 -7.17 27.12 -15.54
C ASN A 52 -6.20 25.98 -15.17
N LYS A 53 -5.95 25.77 -13.87
CA LYS A 53 -5.04 24.70 -13.42
C LYS A 53 -5.39 23.29 -13.91
N ARG A 54 -6.66 23.02 -14.26
CA ARG A 54 -7.06 21.70 -14.78
C ARG A 54 -6.67 21.57 -16.24
N SER A 55 -7.02 22.55 -17.08
CA SER A 55 -6.66 22.56 -18.49
C SER A 55 -5.14 22.54 -18.72
N LEU A 56 -4.38 23.23 -17.87
CA LEU A 56 -2.91 23.19 -17.93
C LEU A 56 -2.34 21.80 -17.62
N ARG A 57 -2.85 21.13 -16.57
CA ARG A 57 -2.44 19.78 -16.22
C ARG A 57 -2.77 18.78 -17.33
N ASP A 58 -4.00 18.85 -17.85
CA ASP A 58 -4.46 17.97 -18.92
C ASP A 58 -3.63 18.19 -20.20
N ARG A 59 -3.31 19.45 -20.54
CA ARG A 59 -2.45 19.77 -21.69
C ARG A 59 -1.02 19.25 -21.52
N LEU A 60 -0.41 19.47 -20.36
CA LEU A 60 0.95 18.98 -20.09
C LEU A 60 1.03 17.45 -20.20
N ASN A 61 0.06 16.74 -19.59
CA ASN A 61 -0.01 15.28 -19.68
C ASN A 61 -0.15 14.80 -21.14
N LEU A 62 -0.97 15.48 -21.94
CA LEU A 62 -1.14 15.16 -23.36
C LEU A 62 0.18 15.35 -24.13
N LEU A 63 0.86 16.49 -23.93
CA LEU A 63 2.13 16.80 -24.62
C LEU A 63 3.22 15.79 -24.25
N MET A 64 3.39 15.49 -22.95
CA MET A 64 4.37 14.51 -22.48
C MET A 64 4.06 13.10 -23.02
N SER A 65 2.78 12.70 -23.06
CA SER A 65 2.38 11.40 -23.60
C SER A 65 2.68 11.27 -25.09
N LYS A 66 2.33 12.31 -25.87
CA LYS A 66 2.63 12.35 -27.31
C LYS A 66 4.13 12.32 -27.59
N PHE A 67 4.93 13.06 -26.82
CA PHE A 67 6.39 13.06 -26.95
C PHE A 67 6.98 11.68 -26.68
N LYS A 68 6.61 11.03 -25.57
CA LYS A 68 7.05 9.66 -25.25
C LYS A 68 6.63 8.63 -26.31
N ALA A 69 5.41 8.77 -26.85
CA ALA A 69 4.94 7.88 -27.91
C ALA A 69 5.75 8.06 -29.21
N LYS A 70 6.03 9.31 -29.59
CA LYS A 70 6.83 9.64 -30.78
C LYS A 70 8.26 9.09 -30.66
N ASN A 71 8.95 9.35 -29.54
CA ASN A 71 10.31 8.83 -29.32
C ASN A 71 10.35 7.30 -29.42
N ARG A 72 9.36 6.60 -28.83
CA ARG A 72 9.27 5.13 -28.90
C ARG A 72 9.04 4.61 -30.32
N GLU A 73 8.25 5.33 -31.12
CA GLU A 73 7.99 4.97 -32.52
C GLU A 73 9.22 5.20 -33.38
N GLU A 74 9.93 6.32 -33.18
CA GLU A 74 11.17 6.62 -33.88
C GLU A 74 12.27 5.62 -33.53
N GLU A 75 12.53 5.34 -32.25
CA GLU A 75 13.46 4.28 -31.80
C GLU A 75 13.17 2.92 -32.45
N ARG A 76 11.88 2.63 -32.73
CA ARG A 76 11.45 1.37 -33.33
C ARG A 76 11.56 1.36 -34.86
N ALA A 77 11.33 2.49 -35.52
CA ALA A 77 11.22 2.59 -36.98
C ALA A 77 12.54 2.99 -37.66
N SER A 78 13.36 3.80 -36.99
CA SER A 78 14.57 4.39 -37.55
C SER A 78 15.55 4.65 -36.41
N GLY A 79 16.73 4.04 -36.43
CA GLY A 79 17.79 4.32 -35.45
C GLY A 79 18.38 5.74 -35.54
N ILE A 80 17.61 6.72 -36.02
CA ILE A 80 18.02 8.10 -36.29
C ILE A 80 17.17 9.02 -35.41
N SER A 81 17.85 9.92 -34.69
CA SER A 81 17.25 10.86 -33.76
C SER A 81 16.27 11.83 -34.44
N PRO A 82 15.10 12.13 -33.84
CA PRO A 82 14.21 13.19 -34.31
C PRO A 82 14.87 14.56 -34.41
N GLU A 83 14.33 15.38 -35.32
CA GLU A 83 14.64 16.80 -35.42
C GLU A 83 14.22 17.54 -34.13
N ILE A 84 15.20 18.18 -33.49
CA ILE A 84 15.06 18.82 -32.18
C ILE A 84 14.29 20.14 -32.36
N GLN A 85 12.97 20.07 -32.18
CA GLN A 85 12.15 21.28 -32.03
C GLN A 85 12.25 21.79 -30.58
N GLU A 86 12.20 23.12 -30.36
CA GLU A 86 12.27 23.75 -29.02
C GLU A 86 11.28 23.11 -28.03
N ILE A 87 10.06 22.79 -28.50
CA ILE A 87 9.04 22.08 -27.72
C ILE A 87 9.53 20.70 -27.27
N GLY A 88 10.24 19.98 -28.15
CA GLY A 88 10.83 18.67 -27.84
C GLY A 88 11.86 18.76 -26.73
N THR A 89 12.81 19.70 -26.82
CA THR A 89 13.82 19.93 -25.78
C THR A 89 13.18 20.31 -24.44
N LEU A 90 12.17 21.18 -24.45
CA LEU A 90 11.44 21.56 -23.24
C LEU A 90 10.70 20.36 -22.64
N LEU A 91 10.08 19.50 -23.46
CA LEU A 91 9.36 18.32 -22.97
C LEU A 91 10.30 17.25 -22.43
N GLU A 92 11.47 17.08 -23.03
CA GLU A 92 12.52 16.19 -22.55
C GLU A 92 13.01 16.62 -21.16
N GLU A 93 13.44 17.87 -21.01
CA GLU A 93 13.87 18.44 -19.71
C GLU A 93 12.77 18.30 -18.63
N LEU A 94 11.51 18.58 -18.99
CA LEU A 94 10.39 18.46 -18.05
C LEU A 94 10.06 17.00 -17.71
N CYS A 95 10.24 16.06 -18.65
CA CYS A 95 10.11 14.63 -18.38
C CYS A 95 11.18 14.17 -17.41
N GLU A 96 12.44 14.52 -17.64
CA GLU A 96 13.56 14.17 -16.76
C GLU A 96 13.34 14.69 -15.34
N LYS A 97 12.99 15.98 -15.20
CA LYS A 97 12.67 16.58 -13.89
C LYS A 97 11.48 15.90 -13.21
N GLU A 98 10.46 15.44 -13.95
CA GLU A 98 9.36 14.68 -13.35
C GLU A 98 9.86 13.34 -12.80
N GLU A 99 10.66 12.60 -13.57
CA GLU A 99 11.20 11.31 -13.16
C GLU A 99 12.17 11.45 -11.98
N GLU A 100 13.04 12.45 -11.97
CA GLU A 100 13.88 12.79 -10.80
C GLU A 100 13.04 13.08 -9.55
N SER A 101 11.92 13.78 -9.71
CA SER A 101 11.02 14.11 -8.61
C SER A 101 10.24 12.89 -8.09
N LYS A 102 9.99 11.90 -8.95
CA LYS A 102 9.43 10.59 -8.55
C LYS A 102 10.48 9.71 -7.87
N ASN A 103 11.72 9.76 -8.36
CA ASN A 103 12.84 8.97 -7.89
C ASN A 103 13.51 9.53 -6.63
N LYS A 104 13.30 10.82 -6.32
CA LYS A 104 13.61 11.37 -5.00
C LYS A 104 12.84 10.56 -3.95
N PRO A 105 13.53 9.85 -3.05
CA PRO A 105 12.86 9.08 -2.03
C PRO A 105 11.97 10.02 -1.23
N SER A 106 10.65 9.78 -1.26
CA SER A 106 9.71 10.46 -0.37
C SER A 106 10.26 10.29 1.04
N THR A 107 10.72 11.39 1.63
CA THR A 107 11.37 11.47 2.95
C THR A 107 10.74 10.47 3.92
N GLY A 108 11.51 9.44 4.31
CA GLY A 108 11.36 8.49 5.42
C GLY A 108 10.00 7.85 5.73
N ASN A 109 8.94 8.65 5.86
CA ASN A 109 7.73 8.30 6.60
C ASN A 109 6.73 7.46 5.80
N LYS A 110 6.72 7.57 4.45
CA LYS A 110 5.70 6.91 3.63
C LYS A 110 6.02 5.43 3.34
N LYS A 111 7.30 5.05 3.31
CA LYS A 111 7.67 3.64 3.13
C LYS A 111 7.35 2.84 4.40
N GLU A 112 7.65 3.41 5.57
CA GLU A 112 7.24 2.81 6.84
C GLU A 112 5.72 2.78 7.01
N SER A 113 5.00 3.86 6.67
CA SER A 113 3.53 3.86 6.82
C SER A 113 2.87 2.84 5.92
N LEU A 114 3.32 2.71 4.66
CA LEU A 114 2.82 1.70 3.73
C LEU A 114 3.19 0.28 4.18
N GLN A 115 4.37 0.07 4.77
CA GLN A 115 4.75 -1.22 5.35
C GLN A 115 3.92 -1.55 6.59
N LYS A 116 3.64 -0.57 7.46
CA LYS A 116 2.77 -0.72 8.63
C LYS A 116 1.34 -1.04 8.20
N GLU A 117 0.78 -0.29 7.25
CA GLU A 117 -0.55 -0.56 6.69
C GLU A 117 -0.62 -1.95 6.06
N LYS A 118 0.39 -2.34 5.26
CA LYS A 118 0.46 -3.68 4.66
C LYS A 118 0.53 -4.78 5.74
N ALA A 119 1.36 -4.59 6.77
CA ALA A 119 1.48 -5.53 7.89
C ALA A 119 0.15 -5.67 8.65
N THR A 120 -0.53 -4.55 8.94
CA THR A 120 -1.84 -4.57 9.62
C THR A 120 -2.92 -5.24 8.76
N ALA A 121 -2.91 -5.04 7.44
CA ALA A 121 -3.85 -5.70 6.54
C ALA A 121 -3.61 -7.22 6.46
N GLU A 122 -2.34 -7.63 6.42
CA GLU A 122 -1.97 -9.05 6.39
C GLU A 122 -2.27 -9.76 7.72
N GLU A 123 -2.06 -9.07 8.85
CA GLU A 123 -2.45 -9.56 10.17
C GLU A 123 -3.97 -9.74 10.28
N MET A 124 -4.77 -8.77 9.81
CA MET A 124 -6.23 -8.91 9.75
C MET A 124 -6.67 -10.09 8.88
N ARG A 125 -6.01 -10.30 7.73
CA ARG A 125 -6.29 -11.45 6.85
C ARG A 125 -5.99 -12.77 7.55
N LEU A 126 -4.82 -12.90 8.18
CA LEU A 126 -4.45 -14.10 8.93
C LEU A 126 -5.44 -14.37 10.06
N LYS A 127 -5.80 -13.35 10.82
CA LYS A 127 -6.78 -13.43 11.91
C LYS A 127 -8.16 -13.89 11.43
N ALA A 128 -8.59 -13.48 10.24
CA ALA A 128 -9.86 -13.94 9.66
C ALA A 128 -9.80 -15.39 9.15
N MET A 129 -8.61 -15.89 8.80
CA MET A 129 -8.38 -17.26 8.35
C MET A 129 -8.03 -18.24 9.49
N GLU A 130 -7.94 -17.78 10.74
CA GLU A 130 -7.65 -18.63 11.89
C GLU A 130 -8.81 -19.60 12.17
N THR A 131 -8.46 -20.87 12.40
CA THR A 131 -9.40 -21.87 12.90
C THR A 131 -9.69 -21.65 14.39
N MET A 132 -10.83 -22.15 14.88
CA MET A 132 -11.27 -21.97 16.29
C MET A 132 -10.18 -22.34 17.32
N GLY A 133 -9.38 -23.38 17.08
CA GLY A 133 -8.30 -23.79 17.98
C GLY A 133 -7.06 -22.87 17.93
N GLN A 134 -6.79 -22.22 16.80
CA GLN A 134 -5.72 -21.22 16.68
C GLN A 134 -6.13 -19.91 17.34
N THR A 135 -7.39 -19.49 17.15
CA THR A 135 -7.95 -18.30 17.81
C THR A 135 -7.90 -18.44 19.33
N GLN A 136 -8.26 -19.61 19.87
CA GLN A 136 -8.14 -19.90 21.31
C GLN A 136 -6.70 -19.75 21.80
N LYS A 137 -5.73 -20.42 21.15
CA LYS A 137 -4.31 -20.29 21.51
C LYS A 137 -3.78 -18.86 21.44
N ARG A 138 -4.21 -18.07 20.44
CA ARG A 138 -3.82 -16.65 20.33
C ARG A 138 -4.39 -15.85 21.50
N VAL A 139 -5.67 -16.01 21.84
CA VAL A 139 -6.31 -15.32 22.97
C VAL A 139 -5.70 -15.73 24.31
N GLU A 140 -5.39 -17.01 24.49
CA GLU A 140 -4.71 -17.52 25.69
C GLU A 140 -3.32 -16.90 25.85
N LYS A 141 -2.57 -16.77 24.73
CA LYS A 141 -1.23 -16.17 24.72
C LYS A 141 -1.26 -14.65 24.89
N THR A 142 -2.26 -13.95 24.37
CA THR A 142 -2.37 -12.47 24.49
C THR A 142 -2.93 -12.04 25.84
N ASN A 143 -3.87 -12.80 26.41
CA ASN A 143 -4.56 -12.42 27.65
C ASN A 143 -4.00 -13.15 28.88
N GLY A 144 -3.01 -14.04 28.71
CA GLY A 144 -2.43 -14.83 29.80
C GLY A 144 -3.43 -15.79 30.47
N VAL A 145 -4.59 -16.02 29.85
CA VAL A 145 -5.64 -16.89 30.41
C VAL A 145 -5.34 -18.31 30.00
N VAL A 146 -4.91 -19.13 30.97
CA VAL A 146 -4.75 -20.57 30.78
C VAL A 146 -6.15 -21.18 30.65
N PRO A 147 -6.50 -21.87 29.55
CA PRO A 147 -7.80 -22.50 29.44
C PRO A 147 -7.86 -23.64 30.46
N ALA A 148 -8.96 -23.72 31.20
CA ALA A 148 -9.24 -24.89 32.03
C ALA A 148 -9.26 -26.12 31.10
N LYS A 149 -8.30 -27.04 31.28
CA LYS A 149 -8.29 -28.32 30.56
C LYS A 149 -9.67 -28.95 30.73
N LYS A 150 -10.39 -29.18 29.63
CA LYS A 150 -11.60 -30.00 29.66
C LYS A 150 -11.21 -31.38 30.18
N SER A 151 -11.51 -31.64 31.45
CA SER A 151 -11.34 -32.94 32.10
C SER A 151 -12.08 -33.97 31.25
N ARG A 152 -11.36 -34.95 30.71
CA ARG A 152 -11.99 -36.12 30.10
C ARG A 152 -12.77 -36.81 31.23
N LYS A 153 -14.03 -37.09 30.96
CA LYS A 153 -15.03 -37.68 31.85
C LYS A 153 -14.38 -38.65 32.84
N SER A 154 -14.51 -38.30 34.13
CA SER A 154 -13.90 -38.94 35.30
C SER A 154 -13.82 -40.46 35.19
N THR A 155 -12.61 -41.02 35.19
CA THR A 155 -12.32 -42.44 35.43
C THR A 155 -12.52 -42.84 36.90
N GLY A 156 -12.89 -41.90 37.78
CA GLY A 156 -13.03 -42.13 39.22
C GLY A 156 -14.08 -43.17 39.57
N ASP A 157 -15.14 -43.29 38.76
CA ASP A 157 -16.22 -44.27 39.00
C ASP A 157 -15.74 -45.72 38.78
N ALA A 158 -14.88 -45.93 37.78
CA ALA A 158 -14.27 -47.23 37.52
C ALA A 158 -13.23 -47.61 38.60
N ILE A 159 -12.49 -46.63 39.12
CA ILE A 159 -11.52 -46.86 40.20
C ILE A 159 -12.24 -47.22 41.51
N GLY A 160 -13.31 -46.50 41.86
CA GLY A 160 -14.11 -46.80 43.05
C GLY A 160 -14.75 -48.19 42.99
N TYR A 161 -15.19 -48.64 41.81
CA TYR A 161 -15.68 -50.01 41.64
C TYR A 161 -14.58 -51.07 41.87
N LEU A 162 -13.35 -50.84 41.37
CA LEU A 162 -12.23 -51.76 41.56
C LEU A 162 -11.78 -51.83 43.03
N GLU A 163 -11.74 -50.70 43.73
CA GLU A 163 -11.41 -50.65 45.16
C GLU A 163 -12.46 -51.40 45.98
N LYS A 164 -13.75 -51.13 45.77
CA LYS A 164 -14.84 -51.82 46.47
C LYS A 164 -14.81 -53.33 46.22
N LYS A 165 -14.58 -53.75 44.97
CA LYS A 165 -14.46 -55.18 44.64
C LYS A 165 -13.27 -55.83 45.35
N ALA A 166 -12.13 -55.13 45.44
CA ALA A 166 -10.96 -55.64 46.14
C ALA A 166 -11.21 -55.79 47.64
N GLU A 167 -11.92 -54.85 48.27
CA GLU A 167 -12.32 -54.95 49.68
C GLU A 167 -13.26 -56.13 49.95
N GLU A 168 -14.26 -56.33 49.08
CA GLU A 168 -15.19 -57.47 49.17
C GLU A 168 -14.46 -58.82 49.02
N GLU A 169 -13.55 -58.95 48.05
CA GLU A 169 -12.73 -60.17 47.89
C GLU A 169 -11.83 -60.42 49.11
N LEU A 170 -11.26 -59.37 49.70
CA LEU A 170 -10.39 -59.50 50.87
C LEU A 170 -11.19 -59.90 52.11
N ALA A 171 -12.40 -59.37 52.28
CA ALA A 171 -13.32 -59.75 53.35
C ALA A 171 -13.73 -61.22 53.25
N LEU A 172 -14.16 -61.68 52.07
CA LEU A 172 -14.50 -63.09 51.82
C LEU A 172 -13.31 -64.01 52.10
N LYS A 173 -12.10 -63.61 51.71
CA LYS A 173 -10.89 -64.40 51.97
C LYS A 173 -10.53 -64.47 53.46
N ARG A 174 -10.82 -63.42 54.24
CA ARG A 174 -10.65 -63.45 55.70
C ARG A 174 -11.65 -64.40 56.35
N GLU A 175 -12.92 -64.33 55.96
CA GLU A 175 -13.96 -65.24 56.44
C GLU A 175 -13.64 -66.69 56.06
N GLU A 176 -13.15 -66.94 54.84
CA GLU A 176 -12.75 -68.28 54.41
C GLU A 176 -11.57 -68.83 55.23
N ILE A 177 -10.59 -67.99 55.57
CA ILE A 177 -9.47 -68.37 56.46
C ILE A 177 -9.98 -68.67 57.88
N GLU A 178 -10.95 -67.92 58.36
CA GLU A 178 -11.53 -68.09 59.70
C GLU A 178 -12.40 -69.35 59.81
N ILE A 179 -13.14 -69.71 58.75
CA ILE A 179 -13.91 -70.95 58.65
C ILE A 179 -13.01 -72.19 58.48
N ARG A 180 -11.82 -72.04 57.89
CA ARG A 180 -10.84 -73.14 57.71
C ARG A 180 -9.92 -73.34 58.93
N LYS A 181 -10.11 -72.58 60.01
CA LYS A 181 -9.34 -72.67 61.25
C LYS A 181 -10.03 -73.55 62.27
#